data_AF-A0A534AAR8-F1
#
_entry.id   AF-A0A534AAR8-F1
#
_cell.length_a   1.000
_cell.length_b   1.000
_cell.length_c   1.000
_cell.angle_alpha   90.00
_cell.angle_beta   90.00
_cell.angle_gamma   90.00
#
_symmetry.space_group_name_H-M   'P 1'
#
loop_
_entity.id
_entity.type
_entity.pdbx_description
1 polymer ?
#
loop_
_entity_poly.entity_id
_entity_poly.type
_entity_poly.pdbx_seq_one_letter_code
_entity_poly.pdbx_strand_id
1 'polypeptide(L)'
;MRVLRYHSTKTAAIRFTRTSLALALMCALSAQAQDQGQAEKSENKNQVTELGSIVVTGTHKAGLSPTESISPIDVYSGSQIESQAAADLTDSLTKIMPALNTQRFPIADGTAFVRPVSTLVLVNGVRRHRSALVNLQIDPLGTVNQGAQAVDFSAIPANAIKRVEVLRDGASVLYGSDAIAGVVNVILNDAREGATVSAQWGQYSKGDGDRLRIDADAGFPLGAAGFVHVSAERDTSDITSRGVARPDAAAIAAIVGASNVPYNGLGQRWGDPDIDVNKLFVNAGIHVSDDVELYGFGSYMDNKTLGGFFYRRPVLPAQYGISGRSTLIGDA
;
A
#
# COMPACT_ATOMS: atom_id res chain seq x y z
N MET A 1 -6.06 -11.80 -38.12
CA MET A 1 -5.15 -12.73 -37.42
C MET A 1 -5.27 -12.45 -35.93
N ARG A 2 -6.04 -13.27 -35.21
CA ARG A 2 -6.58 -12.98 -33.87
C ARG A 2 -5.72 -13.75 -32.86
N VAL A 3 -4.89 -13.06 -32.08
CA VAL A 3 -4.03 -13.68 -31.05
C VAL A 3 -4.80 -13.66 -29.73
N LEU A 4 -5.30 -14.82 -29.32
CA LEU A 4 -5.89 -15.06 -28.01
C LEU A 4 -4.78 -15.01 -26.95
N ARG A 5 -4.89 -14.11 -25.97
CA ARG A 5 -4.03 -14.08 -24.77
C ARG A 5 -4.73 -14.83 -23.65
N TYR A 6 -4.13 -15.94 -23.22
CA TYR A 6 -4.53 -16.68 -22.03
C TYR A 6 -3.71 -16.15 -20.84
N HIS A 7 -4.38 -15.64 -19.80
CA HIS A 7 -3.76 -15.36 -18.50
C HIS A 7 -4.44 -16.26 -17.47
N SER A 8 -3.64 -17.04 -16.74
CA SER A 8 -4.09 -17.84 -15.60
C SER A 8 -3.43 -17.29 -14.35
N THR A 9 -4.20 -16.57 -13.54
CA THR A 9 -3.86 -16.22 -12.15
C THR A 9 -4.68 -17.13 -11.24
N LYS A 10 -4.00 -17.94 -10.43
CA LYS A 10 -4.64 -18.76 -9.41
C LYS A 10 -4.58 -18.03 -8.07
N THR A 11 -5.65 -17.30 -7.75
CA THR A 11 -5.86 -16.76 -6.40
C THR A 11 -6.59 -17.82 -5.59
N ALA A 12 -5.98 -18.29 -4.50
CA ALA A 12 -6.62 -19.21 -3.55
C ALA A 12 -6.89 -18.45 -2.25
N ALA A 13 -8.11 -17.96 -2.07
CA ALA A 13 -8.58 -17.47 -0.79
C ALA A 13 -9.33 -18.61 -0.08
N ILE A 14 -8.76 -19.13 1.01
CA ILE A 14 -9.39 -20.19 1.80
C ILE A 14 -9.88 -19.57 3.12
N ARG A 15 -11.20 -19.50 3.29
CA ARG A 15 -11.84 -19.15 4.57
C ARG A 15 -12.04 -20.44 5.36
N PHE A 16 -11.42 -20.56 6.53
CA PHE A 16 -11.62 -21.69 7.44
C PHE A 16 -12.50 -21.29 8.64
N THR A 17 -13.60 -22.01 8.82
CA THR A 17 -14.34 -22.08 10.10
C THR A 17 -13.79 -23.23 10.95
N ARG A 18 -13.84 -23.07 12.28
CA ARG A 18 -12.93 -23.66 13.28
C ARG A 18 -12.93 -25.19 13.52
N THR A 19 -13.47 -26.06 12.65
CA THR A 19 -13.68 -27.49 13.05
C THR A 19 -13.41 -28.60 12.03
N SER A 20 -12.63 -28.40 10.96
CA SER A 20 -12.51 -29.46 9.91
C SER A 20 -11.12 -29.65 9.28
N LEU A 21 -10.03 -29.72 10.06
CA LEU A 21 -8.68 -29.96 9.51
C LEU A 21 -8.33 -31.45 9.29
N ALA A 22 -9.20 -32.40 9.66
CA ALA A 22 -8.85 -33.83 9.63
C ALA A 22 -9.51 -34.67 8.51
N LEU A 23 -10.44 -34.12 7.71
CA LEU A 23 -11.28 -34.94 6.79
C LEU A 23 -11.15 -34.60 5.30
N ALA A 24 -10.36 -33.58 4.91
CA ALA A 24 -10.32 -33.09 3.54
C ALA A 24 -9.37 -33.84 2.59
N LEU A 25 -8.62 -34.85 3.06
CA LEU A 25 -7.65 -35.59 2.22
C LEU A 25 -8.17 -36.92 1.61
N MET A 26 -9.44 -37.32 1.83
CA MET A 26 -9.93 -38.65 1.37
C MET A 26 -11.09 -38.65 0.35
N CYS A 27 -11.62 -37.51 -0.11
CA CYS A 27 -12.82 -37.52 -0.98
C CYS A 27 -12.59 -37.09 -2.45
N ALA A 28 -11.34 -37.09 -2.95
CA ALA A 28 -11.02 -36.64 -4.31
C ALA A 28 -11.16 -37.72 -5.42
N LEU A 29 -11.95 -38.78 -5.24
CA LEU A 29 -12.30 -39.72 -6.31
C LEU A 29 -13.76 -40.18 -6.15
N SER A 30 -14.70 -39.49 -6.81
CA SER A 30 -16.00 -40.01 -7.30
C SER A 30 -16.75 -38.91 -8.04
N ALA A 31 -16.38 -38.67 -9.29
CA ALA A 31 -17.19 -37.92 -10.24
C ALA A 31 -18.05 -38.91 -11.03
N GLN A 32 -19.39 -38.81 -10.95
CA GLN A 32 -20.33 -38.92 -12.08
C GLN A 32 -21.81 -38.84 -11.63
N ALA A 33 -22.56 -38.01 -12.36
CA ALA A 33 -23.98 -38.09 -12.75
C ALA A 33 -25.09 -38.13 -11.66
N GLN A 34 -26.00 -37.15 -11.70
CA GLN A 34 -27.37 -37.32 -12.23
C GLN A 34 -28.11 -35.97 -12.30
N ASP A 35 -28.58 -35.64 -13.49
CA ASP A 35 -29.52 -34.56 -13.79
C ASP A 35 -30.95 -35.13 -13.64
N GLN A 36 -31.81 -34.47 -12.86
CA GLN A 36 -33.26 -34.61 -12.88
C GLN A 36 -33.89 -33.42 -12.13
N GLY A 37 -34.68 -32.63 -12.85
CA GLY A 37 -35.23 -31.37 -12.36
C GLY A 37 -36.49 -31.50 -11.51
N GLN A 38 -36.90 -30.37 -10.93
CA GLN A 38 -38.29 -30.00 -10.73
C GLN A 38 -38.44 -28.53 -10.37
N ALA A 39 -39.58 -27.98 -10.77
CA ALA A 39 -39.96 -26.59 -10.74
C ALA A 39 -39.99 -25.97 -9.34
N GLU A 40 -39.45 -24.76 -9.20
CA GLU A 40 -39.64 -23.92 -8.02
C GLU A 40 -40.62 -22.78 -8.30
N LYS A 41 -41.66 -22.75 -7.47
CA LYS A 41 -42.56 -21.61 -7.25
C LYS A 41 -41.75 -20.37 -6.90
N SER A 42 -42.01 -19.28 -7.63
CA SER A 42 -41.47 -17.97 -7.31
C SER A 42 -42.17 -17.40 -6.08
N GLU A 43 -41.59 -17.63 -4.90
CA GLU A 43 -41.90 -16.87 -3.69
C GLU A 43 -41.11 -15.56 -3.69
N ASN A 44 -41.86 -14.48 -3.52
CA ASN A 44 -41.42 -13.10 -3.48
C ASN A 44 -40.48 -12.87 -2.28
N LYS A 45 -39.17 -12.99 -2.48
CA LYS A 45 -38.17 -12.63 -1.46
C LYS A 45 -38.00 -11.11 -1.43
N ASN A 46 -38.33 -10.55 -0.27
CA ASN A 46 -37.92 -9.24 0.23
C ASN A 46 -36.64 -8.74 -0.46
N GLN A 47 -36.77 -7.59 -1.11
CA GLN A 47 -35.62 -6.76 -1.47
C GLN A 47 -34.82 -6.50 -0.19
N VAL A 48 -33.66 -7.12 -0.09
CA VAL A 48 -32.60 -6.69 0.80
C VAL A 48 -32.21 -5.30 0.33
N THR A 49 -32.68 -4.28 1.02
CA THR A 49 -32.11 -2.94 0.93
C THR A 49 -30.63 -3.09 1.33
N GLU A 50 -29.71 -2.98 0.38
CA GLU A 50 -28.30 -2.76 0.71
C GLU A 50 -28.26 -1.45 1.50
N LEU A 51 -28.10 -1.58 2.82
CA LEU A 51 -27.82 -0.45 3.70
C LEU A 51 -26.59 0.26 3.15
N GLY A 52 -26.78 1.51 2.72
CA GLY A 52 -25.71 2.36 2.19
C GLY A 52 -24.51 2.35 3.13
N SER A 53 -23.32 2.26 2.56
CA SER A 53 -22.06 2.25 3.32
C SER A 53 -22.05 3.41 4.31
N ILE A 54 -22.00 3.13 5.61
CA ILE A 54 -21.92 4.18 6.62
C ILE A 54 -20.56 4.90 6.51
N VAL A 55 -20.60 6.21 6.31
CA VAL A 55 -19.42 7.08 6.24
C VAL A 55 -19.32 7.93 7.50
N VAL A 56 -18.09 8.20 7.94
CA VAL A 56 -17.80 9.05 9.11
C VAL A 56 -17.03 10.32 8.70
N THR A 57 -16.31 10.24 7.58
CA THR A 57 -15.45 11.33 7.08
C THR A 57 -16.28 12.50 6.56
N GLY A 58 -15.83 13.73 6.85
CA GLY A 58 -16.47 14.98 6.39
C GLY A 58 -17.63 15.49 7.26
N THR A 59 -18.20 14.68 8.14
CA THR A 59 -19.28 15.10 9.05
C THR A 59 -19.00 14.85 10.53
N HIS A 60 -17.92 14.12 10.86
CA HIS A 60 -17.60 13.62 12.20
C HIS A 60 -18.73 12.84 12.88
N LYS A 61 -19.80 12.51 12.16
CA LYS A 61 -20.96 11.78 12.64
C LYS A 61 -20.99 10.43 11.93
N ALA A 62 -20.86 9.36 12.69
CA ALA A 62 -21.08 8.02 12.16
C ALA A 62 -22.55 7.86 11.74
N GLY A 63 -22.79 7.22 10.60
CA GLY A 63 -24.12 6.79 10.18
C GLY A 63 -24.73 7.54 9.00
N LEU A 64 -24.00 8.43 8.31
CA LEU A 64 -24.51 9.10 7.10
C LEU A 64 -24.17 8.29 5.85
N SER A 65 -25.15 8.15 4.95
CA SER A 65 -24.89 7.63 3.61
C SER A 65 -24.06 8.65 2.81
N PRO A 66 -23.16 8.21 1.89
CA PRO A 66 -22.45 9.12 0.99
C PRO A 66 -23.39 10.06 0.22
N THR A 67 -24.62 9.62 -0.06
CA THR A 67 -25.65 10.40 -0.77
C THR A 67 -26.28 11.51 0.07
N GLU A 68 -26.11 11.47 1.38
CA GLU A 68 -26.63 12.46 2.32
C GLU A 68 -25.55 13.48 2.72
N SER A 69 -24.29 13.23 2.35
CA SER A 69 -23.20 14.18 2.53
C SER A 69 -23.27 15.27 1.47
N ILE A 70 -23.11 16.53 1.92
CA ILE A 70 -23.03 17.71 1.04
C ILE A 70 -21.71 17.70 0.25
N SER A 71 -20.66 17.07 0.79
CA SER A 71 -19.35 16.96 0.14
C SER A 71 -19.17 15.60 -0.54
N PRO A 72 -18.51 15.54 -1.71
CA PRO A 72 -18.29 14.31 -2.45
C PRO A 72 -17.32 13.38 -1.71
N ILE A 73 -17.86 12.25 -1.24
CA ILE A 73 -17.09 11.21 -0.54
C ILE A 73 -17.13 9.92 -1.35
N ASP A 74 -15.95 9.42 -1.69
CA ASP A 74 -15.80 8.12 -2.33
C ASP A 74 -15.44 7.07 -1.27
N VAL A 75 -16.04 5.88 -1.37
CA VAL A 75 -15.81 4.78 -0.43
C VAL A 75 -15.28 3.58 -1.19
N TYR A 76 -14.12 3.08 -0.76
CA TYR A 76 -13.47 1.91 -1.34
C TYR A 76 -13.38 0.81 -0.29
N SER A 77 -13.95 -0.36 -0.56
CA SER A 77 -13.90 -1.49 0.38
C SER A 77 -12.50 -2.11 0.44
N GLY A 78 -12.16 -2.75 1.56
CA GLY A 78 -10.92 -3.52 1.71
C GLY A 78 -10.76 -4.57 0.60
N SER A 79 -11.84 -5.26 0.25
CA SER A 79 -11.84 -6.24 -0.86
C SER A 79 -11.54 -5.63 -2.23
N GLN A 80 -11.99 -4.39 -2.50
CA GLN A 80 -11.63 -3.67 -3.72
C GLN A 80 -10.14 -3.30 -3.73
N ILE A 81 -9.57 -2.98 -2.58
CA ILE A 81 -8.16 -2.62 -2.43
C ILE A 81 -7.27 -3.88 -2.57
N GLU A 82 -7.63 -4.97 -1.92
CA GLU A 82 -6.91 -6.26 -1.96
C GLU A 82 -6.95 -6.92 -3.34
N SER A 83 -8.05 -6.76 -4.08
CA SER A 83 -8.18 -7.31 -5.44
C SER A 83 -7.33 -6.58 -6.48
N GLN A 84 -6.70 -5.46 -6.12
CA GLN A 84 -5.74 -4.81 -6.99
C GLN A 84 -4.46 -5.62 -7.07
N ALA A 85 -4.06 -6.01 -8.27
CA ALA A 85 -2.75 -6.61 -8.54
C ALA A 85 -1.64 -5.54 -8.44
N ALA A 86 -1.38 -5.06 -7.24
CA ALA A 86 -0.34 -4.09 -6.94
C ALA A 86 0.61 -4.63 -5.86
N ALA A 87 1.86 -4.17 -5.94
CA ALA A 87 2.93 -4.57 -5.03
C ALA A 87 2.69 -4.02 -3.61
N ASP A 88 2.15 -2.81 -3.51
CA ASP A 88 1.91 -2.11 -2.26
C ASP A 88 0.54 -1.41 -2.23
N LEU A 89 0.07 -1.06 -1.03
CA LEU A 89 -1.21 -0.39 -0.80
C LEU A 89 -1.32 0.94 -1.57
N THR A 90 -0.23 1.70 -1.67
CA THR A 90 -0.25 3.01 -2.30
C THR A 90 -0.47 2.87 -3.82
N ASP A 91 0.14 1.86 -4.43
CA ASP A 91 -0.07 1.47 -5.82
C ASP A 91 -1.47 0.90 -6.05
N SER A 92 -2.05 0.16 -5.08
CA SER A 92 -3.45 -0.29 -5.16
C SER A 92 -4.41 0.90 -5.17
N LEU A 93 -4.22 1.86 -4.25
CA LEU A 93 -5.11 3.01 -4.13
C LEU A 93 -5.01 3.97 -5.32
N THR A 94 -3.82 4.24 -5.85
CA THR A 94 -3.68 5.10 -7.04
C THR A 94 -4.37 4.53 -8.28
N LYS A 95 -4.56 3.20 -8.37
CA LYS A 95 -5.29 2.55 -9.47
C LYS A 95 -6.80 2.76 -9.40
N ILE A 96 -7.37 2.81 -8.19
CA ILE A 96 -8.83 2.87 -7.98
C ILE A 96 -9.31 4.26 -7.54
N MET A 97 -8.41 5.11 -7.07
CA MET A 97 -8.71 6.46 -6.54
C MET A 97 -8.03 7.54 -7.39
N PRO A 98 -8.74 8.12 -8.39
CA PRO A 98 -8.18 9.19 -9.23
C PRO A 98 -7.77 10.45 -8.44
N ALA A 99 -8.39 10.68 -7.28
CA ALA A 99 -8.11 11.81 -6.41
C ALA A 99 -6.78 11.66 -5.63
N LEU A 100 -6.22 10.45 -5.55
CA LEU A 100 -4.95 10.19 -4.88
C LEU A 100 -3.83 10.08 -5.90
N ASN A 101 -2.97 11.10 -5.96
CA ASN A 101 -1.77 11.07 -6.80
C ASN A 101 -0.53 10.84 -5.93
N THR A 102 0.16 9.74 -6.15
CA THR A 102 1.49 9.47 -5.57
C THR A 102 2.40 8.95 -6.66
N GLN A 103 3.67 9.38 -6.61
CA GLN A 103 4.70 8.92 -7.53
C GLN A 103 5.71 8.07 -6.77
N ARG A 104 6.15 6.96 -7.39
CA ARG A 104 7.22 6.12 -6.85
C ARG A 104 8.58 6.61 -7.35
N PHE A 105 9.48 6.94 -6.42
CA PHE A 105 10.81 7.45 -6.72
C PHE A 105 11.91 6.48 -6.24
N PRO A 106 12.20 5.40 -6.96
CA PRO A 106 13.09 4.33 -6.48
C PRO A 106 14.56 4.74 -6.26
N ILE A 107 14.97 5.95 -6.68
CA ILE A 107 16.35 6.47 -6.58
C ILE A 107 16.37 7.92 -6.03
N ALA A 108 15.39 8.27 -5.19
CA ALA A 108 15.31 9.63 -4.65
C ALA A 108 15.43 9.69 -3.12
N ASP A 109 16.56 9.14 -2.64
CA ASP A 109 16.97 9.19 -1.24
C ASP A 109 15.82 8.83 -0.29
N GLY A 110 15.52 9.68 0.70
CA GLY A 110 14.43 9.52 1.65
C GLY A 110 13.06 9.17 1.03
N THR A 111 12.70 9.77 -0.10
CA THR A 111 11.37 9.55 -0.71
C THR A 111 11.28 8.25 -1.51
N ALA A 112 12.38 7.49 -1.61
CA ALA A 112 12.33 6.10 -2.01
C ALA A 112 11.75 5.20 -0.91
N PHE A 113 11.85 5.61 0.36
CA PHE A 113 11.44 4.83 1.52
C PHE A 113 10.07 5.25 2.06
N VAL A 114 9.82 6.56 2.14
CA VAL A 114 8.53 7.12 2.55
C VAL A 114 7.64 7.22 1.33
N ARG A 115 6.41 6.72 1.41
CA ARG A 115 5.39 6.83 0.34
C ARG A 115 4.38 7.93 0.69
N PRO A 116 4.67 9.19 0.33
CA PRO A 116 3.87 10.32 0.76
C PRO A 116 2.59 10.47 -0.06
N VAL A 117 1.56 11.02 0.58
CA VAL A 117 0.35 11.50 -0.08
C VAL A 117 0.16 12.99 0.25
N SER A 118 -0.38 13.76 -0.68
CA SER A 118 -0.53 15.22 -0.53
C SER A 118 -1.82 15.65 0.19
N THR A 119 -2.52 14.71 0.81
CA THR A 119 -3.79 14.92 1.52
C THR A 119 -3.63 14.62 3.01
N LEU A 120 -4.61 15.04 3.82
CA LEU A 120 -4.68 14.60 5.20
C LEU A 120 -4.98 13.11 5.26
N VAL A 121 -4.17 12.37 6.03
CA VAL A 121 -4.42 10.95 6.34
C VAL A 121 -4.97 10.80 7.75
N LEU A 122 -6.10 10.12 7.86
CA LEU A 122 -6.71 9.68 9.10
C LEU A 122 -6.69 8.15 9.18
N VAL A 123 -6.62 7.62 10.40
CA VAL A 123 -6.88 6.21 10.71
C VAL A 123 -7.96 6.19 11.77
N ASN A 124 -9.08 5.52 11.49
CA ASN A 124 -10.30 5.56 12.32
C ASN A 124 -10.69 7.00 12.74
N GLY A 125 -10.57 7.96 11.80
CA GLY A 125 -10.89 9.38 12.06
C GLY A 125 -9.82 10.17 12.83
N VAL A 126 -8.74 9.55 13.31
CA VAL A 126 -7.65 10.23 14.04
C VAL A 126 -6.47 10.48 13.10
N ARG A 127 -5.84 11.67 13.21
CA ARG A 127 -4.72 12.06 12.34
C ARG A 127 -3.55 11.08 12.46
N ARG A 128 -3.07 10.58 11.31
CA ARG A 128 -1.88 9.75 11.24
C ARG A 128 -0.62 10.61 11.38
N HIS A 129 0.35 10.16 12.17
CA HIS A 129 1.62 10.87 12.33
C HIS A 129 2.42 10.89 11.02
N ARG A 130 3.16 11.99 10.80
CA ARG A 130 4.08 12.15 9.66
C ARG A 130 5.38 11.39 9.93
N SER A 131 6.07 11.02 8.85
CA SER A 131 7.42 10.45 8.93
C SER A 131 8.43 11.48 9.46
N ALA A 132 9.53 10.99 10.06
CA ALA A 132 10.63 11.84 10.51
C ALA A 132 11.43 12.43 9.34
N LEU A 133 11.23 11.92 8.13
CA LEU A 133 11.92 12.39 6.93
C LEU A 133 11.39 13.77 6.52
N VAL A 134 12.26 14.77 6.60
CA VAL A 134 12.07 16.04 5.91
C VAL A 134 12.61 15.88 4.50
N ASN A 135 11.74 16.00 3.50
CA ASN A 135 12.18 15.90 2.12
C ASN A 135 12.88 17.19 1.69
N LEU A 136 14.22 17.17 1.63
CA LEU A 136 15.04 18.33 1.23
C LEU A 136 15.49 18.28 -0.22
N GLN A 137 14.90 17.40 -1.04
CA GLN A 137 15.36 17.21 -2.40
C GLN A 137 14.84 18.30 -3.33
N ILE A 138 15.76 19.08 -3.90
CA ILE A 138 15.49 20.29 -4.69
C ILE A 138 15.71 20.03 -6.20
N ASP A 139 15.03 20.83 -7.03
CA ASP A 139 15.14 20.88 -8.50
C ASP A 139 16.59 20.80 -9.04
N PRO A 140 16.87 20.08 -10.17
CA PRO A 140 15.94 19.46 -11.13
C PRO A 140 15.53 18.00 -10.80
N LEU A 141 15.99 17.45 -9.67
CA LEU A 141 15.73 16.06 -9.27
C LEU A 141 14.80 15.97 -8.06
N GLY A 142 13.99 17.01 -7.86
CA GLY A 142 13.07 17.13 -6.75
C GLY A 142 11.93 16.12 -6.81
N THR A 143 11.38 15.80 -5.64
CA THR A 143 10.29 14.82 -5.48
C THR A 143 9.07 15.51 -4.87
N VAL A 144 7.96 14.79 -4.67
CA VAL A 144 6.76 15.36 -4.03
C VAL A 144 7.03 15.71 -2.56
N ASN A 145 6.39 16.77 -2.05
CA ASN A 145 6.51 17.26 -0.67
C ASN A 145 7.88 17.86 -0.27
N GLN A 146 8.55 18.58 -1.19
CA GLN A 146 9.80 19.29 -0.86
C GLN A 146 9.61 20.29 0.28
N GLY A 147 10.56 20.34 1.21
CA GLY A 147 10.52 21.17 2.40
C GLY A 147 9.52 20.71 3.46
N ALA A 148 8.86 19.56 3.27
CA ALA A 148 7.82 19.07 4.18
C ALA A 148 8.09 17.64 4.67
N GLN A 149 7.39 17.26 5.73
CA GLN A 149 7.23 15.88 6.17
C GLN A 149 5.88 15.38 5.69
N ALA A 150 5.83 14.11 5.28
CA ALA A 150 4.60 13.47 4.83
C ALA A 150 4.32 12.21 5.64
N VAL A 151 3.05 11.79 5.67
CA VAL A 151 2.66 10.48 6.20
C VAL A 151 3.17 9.41 5.25
N ASP A 152 3.81 8.37 5.81
CA ASP A 152 4.17 7.19 5.04
C ASP A 152 2.95 6.27 4.92
N PHE A 153 2.29 6.31 3.76
CA PHE A 153 1.09 5.55 3.52
C PHE A 153 1.37 4.04 3.40
N SER A 154 2.61 3.67 3.05
CA SER A 154 3.02 2.26 2.94
C SER A 154 3.06 1.53 4.27
N ALA A 155 3.08 2.27 5.39
CA ALA A 155 3.10 1.71 6.73
C ALA A 155 1.81 0.96 7.09
N ILE A 156 0.69 1.26 6.42
CA ILE A 156 -0.59 0.59 6.66
C ILE A 156 -0.68 -0.62 5.72
N PRO A 157 -0.82 -1.86 6.24
CA PRO A 157 -0.98 -3.02 5.39
C PRO A 157 -2.42 -3.11 4.87
N ALA A 158 -2.61 -3.60 3.64
CA ALA A 158 -3.92 -3.59 2.98
C ALA A 158 -4.96 -4.47 3.70
N ASN A 159 -4.54 -5.60 4.27
CA ASN A 159 -5.38 -6.52 5.03
C ASN A 159 -5.93 -5.93 6.34
N ALA A 160 -5.31 -4.87 6.88
CA ALA A 160 -5.83 -4.18 8.06
C ALA A 160 -7.03 -3.27 7.74
N ILE A 161 -7.35 -3.05 6.47
CA ILE A 161 -8.29 -2.02 6.02
C ILE A 161 -9.66 -2.64 5.75
N LYS A 162 -10.67 -2.17 6.47
CA LYS A 162 -12.08 -2.46 6.17
C LYS A 162 -12.55 -1.66 4.96
N ARG A 163 -12.22 -0.37 4.93
CA ARG A 163 -12.50 0.55 3.83
C ARG A 163 -11.64 1.81 3.92
N VAL A 164 -11.54 2.52 2.81
CA VAL A 164 -10.97 3.87 2.72
C VAL A 164 -12.08 4.82 2.29
N GLU A 165 -12.24 5.90 3.05
CA GLU A 165 -13.15 7.00 2.75
C GLU A 165 -12.32 8.18 2.24
N VAL A 166 -12.68 8.74 1.09
CA VAL A 166 -11.96 9.82 0.43
C VAL A 166 -12.86 11.02 0.27
N LEU A 167 -12.58 12.06 1.03
CA LEU A 167 -13.20 13.37 0.85
C LEU A 167 -12.38 14.15 -0.18
N ARG A 168 -12.98 14.37 -1.36
CA ARG A 168 -12.32 15.04 -2.49
C ARG A 168 -12.26 16.56 -2.35
N ASP A 169 -13.00 17.12 -1.40
CA ASP A 169 -13.06 18.55 -1.15
C ASP A 169 -12.10 18.96 -0.02
N GLY A 170 -11.67 20.22 -0.06
CA GLY A 170 -10.87 20.80 1.00
C GLY A 170 -11.68 20.89 2.29
N ALA A 171 -11.24 20.20 3.34
CA ALA A 171 -11.90 20.16 4.64
C ALA A 171 -11.10 20.86 5.73
N SER A 172 -10.37 21.91 5.36
CA SER A 172 -9.48 22.65 6.27
C SER A 172 -10.21 23.31 7.43
N VAL A 173 -11.51 23.62 7.29
CA VAL A 173 -12.36 24.14 8.38
C VAL A 173 -12.55 23.10 9.49
N LEU A 174 -12.65 21.82 9.13
CA LEU A 174 -12.88 20.73 10.07
C LEU A 174 -11.58 20.12 10.58
N TYR A 175 -10.59 19.95 9.70
CA TYR A 175 -9.37 19.21 9.99
C TYR A 175 -8.08 20.05 9.92
N GLY A 176 -8.15 21.35 9.68
CA GLY A 176 -6.97 22.22 9.61
C GLY A 176 -6.17 22.11 8.30
N SER A 177 -4.99 22.74 8.28
CA SER A 177 -4.20 23.05 7.07
C SER A 177 -3.79 21.85 6.20
N ASP A 178 -3.70 20.64 6.77
CA ASP A 178 -3.32 19.45 5.99
C ASP A 178 -4.48 18.97 5.09
N ALA A 179 -5.72 19.42 5.34
CA ALA A 179 -6.91 19.03 4.59
C ALA A 179 -7.27 20.04 3.49
N ILE A 180 -6.28 20.68 2.85
CA ILE A 180 -6.52 21.58 1.70
C ILE A 180 -6.84 20.76 0.44
N ALA A 181 -6.06 19.69 0.19
CA ALA A 181 -6.21 18.84 -0.98
C ALA A 181 -7.23 17.70 -0.80
N GLY A 182 -7.88 17.61 0.37
CA GLY A 182 -8.81 16.55 0.73
C GLY A 182 -8.37 15.73 1.94
N VAL A 183 -9.17 14.71 2.25
CA VAL A 183 -8.96 13.81 3.40
C VAL A 183 -9.09 12.36 2.95
N VAL A 184 -8.13 11.53 3.33
CA VAL A 184 -8.17 10.08 3.19
C VAL A 184 -8.26 9.48 4.58
N ASN A 185 -9.38 8.83 4.88
CA ASN A 185 -9.61 8.17 6.16
C ASN A 185 -9.60 6.66 5.98
N VAL A 186 -8.61 6.01 6.57
CA VAL A 186 -8.48 4.56 6.59
C VAL A 186 -9.26 4.03 7.78
N ILE A 187 -10.31 3.27 7.51
CA ILE A 187 -11.08 2.57 8.54
C ILE A 187 -10.51 1.17 8.68
N LEU A 188 -9.99 0.86 9.87
CA LEU A 188 -9.42 -0.44 10.18
C LEU A 188 -10.51 -1.51 10.33
N ASN A 189 -10.11 -2.75 10.10
CA ASN A 189 -10.99 -3.89 10.29
C ASN A 189 -11.33 -4.07 11.78
N ASP A 190 -12.60 -4.33 12.04
CA ASP A 190 -13.26 -4.40 13.35
C ASP A 190 -14.03 -5.72 13.52
N ALA A 191 -13.80 -6.69 12.62
CA ALA A 191 -14.41 -8.00 12.69
C ALA A 191 -14.06 -8.69 14.02
N ARG A 192 -15.07 -9.24 14.69
CA ARG A 192 -14.91 -9.95 15.96
C ARG A 192 -14.46 -11.40 15.79
N GLU A 193 -14.51 -11.91 14.58
CA GLU A 193 -14.22 -13.29 14.26
C GLU A 193 -13.74 -13.42 12.81
N GLY A 194 -13.20 -14.59 12.50
CA GLY A 194 -12.58 -14.88 11.23
C GLY A 194 -11.07 -14.72 11.28
N ALA A 195 -10.40 -15.49 10.44
CA ALA A 195 -8.97 -15.37 10.21
C ALA A 195 -8.69 -15.64 8.73
N THR A 196 -7.76 -14.89 8.16
CA THR A 196 -7.26 -15.12 6.81
C THR A 196 -5.75 -15.13 6.83
N VAL A 197 -5.17 -15.99 6.00
CA VAL A 197 -3.75 -15.99 5.70
C VAL A 197 -3.63 -16.08 4.19
N SER A 198 -2.84 -15.20 3.61
CA SER A 198 -2.55 -15.21 2.18
C SER A 198 -1.05 -15.15 1.96
N ALA A 199 -0.58 -15.81 0.91
CA ALA A 199 0.81 -15.73 0.48
C ALA A 199 0.83 -15.54 -1.03
N GLN A 200 1.68 -14.63 -1.48
CA GLN A 200 1.91 -14.34 -2.89
C GLN A 200 3.40 -14.40 -3.15
N TRP A 201 3.78 -15.17 -4.17
CA TRP A 201 5.14 -15.23 -4.66
C TRP A 201 5.15 -14.97 -6.17
N GLY A 202 6.15 -14.23 -6.64
CA GLY A 202 6.30 -13.94 -8.05
C GLY A 202 7.67 -13.35 -8.38
N GLN A 203 7.97 -13.26 -9.67
CA GLN A 203 9.22 -12.72 -10.19
C GLN A 203 8.97 -12.02 -11.52
N TYR A 204 9.91 -11.19 -11.98
CA TYR A 204 9.82 -10.60 -13.32
C TYR A 204 10.20 -11.62 -14.40
N SER A 205 9.76 -11.35 -15.64
CA SER A 205 10.03 -12.20 -16.80
C SER A 205 11.51 -12.38 -17.14
N LYS A 206 12.39 -11.50 -16.63
CA LYS A 206 13.85 -11.62 -16.75
C LYS A 206 14.48 -12.60 -15.75
N GLY A 207 13.70 -13.19 -14.84
CA GLY A 207 14.21 -14.08 -13.80
C GLY A 207 14.88 -13.35 -12.65
N ASP A 208 14.46 -12.12 -12.36
CA ASP A 208 14.93 -11.30 -11.25
C ASP A 208 13.75 -10.67 -10.50
N GLY A 209 14.04 -10.05 -9.35
CA GLY A 209 13.05 -9.40 -8.51
C GLY A 209 12.04 -10.37 -7.90
N ASP A 210 12.54 -11.50 -7.41
CA ASP A 210 11.74 -12.43 -6.63
C ASP A 210 11.07 -11.68 -5.48
N ARG A 211 9.76 -11.85 -5.36
CA ARG A 211 8.94 -11.19 -4.35
C ARG A 211 8.15 -12.23 -3.58
N LEU A 212 8.15 -12.12 -2.26
CA LEU A 212 7.28 -12.88 -1.37
C LEU A 212 6.54 -11.92 -0.46
N ARG A 213 5.21 -12.01 -0.48
CA ARG A 213 4.31 -11.30 0.42
C ARG A 213 3.48 -12.32 1.19
N ILE A 214 3.41 -12.17 2.51
CA ILE A 214 2.56 -12.98 3.39
C ILE A 214 1.73 -12.02 4.23
N ASP A 215 0.41 -12.17 4.15
CA ASP A 215 -0.55 -11.39 4.93
C ASP A 215 -1.26 -12.34 5.90
N ALA A 216 -1.39 -11.93 7.16
CA ALA A 216 -2.17 -12.64 8.16
C ALA A 216 -3.12 -11.65 8.85
N ASP A 217 -4.37 -12.04 9.01
CA ASP A 217 -5.43 -11.17 9.52
C ASP A 217 -6.38 -11.98 10.40
N ALA A 218 -6.72 -11.48 11.59
CA ALA A 218 -7.59 -12.19 12.51
C ALA A 218 -8.37 -11.26 13.45
N GLY A 219 -9.67 -11.54 13.57
CA GLY A 219 -10.58 -10.93 14.51
C GLY A 219 -10.84 -11.81 15.73
N PHE A 220 -10.90 -11.19 16.91
CA PHE A 220 -11.17 -11.84 18.18
C PHE A 220 -12.23 -11.05 18.97
N PRO A 221 -13.17 -11.73 19.63
CA PRO A 221 -14.13 -11.05 20.49
C PRO A 221 -13.43 -10.59 21.78
N LEU A 222 -13.65 -9.33 22.17
CA LEU A 222 -13.27 -8.81 23.48
C LEU A 222 -14.53 -8.72 24.34
N GLY A 223 -14.81 -9.77 25.10
CA GLY A 223 -16.08 -9.91 25.82
C GLY A 223 -17.28 -9.97 24.87
N ALA A 224 -18.47 -9.59 25.37
CA ALA A 224 -19.72 -9.67 24.63
C ALA A 224 -19.93 -8.53 23.63
N ALA A 225 -19.32 -7.36 23.87
CA ALA A 225 -19.59 -6.12 23.14
C ALA A 225 -18.34 -5.44 22.56
N GLY A 226 -17.21 -6.16 22.47
CA GLY A 226 -15.96 -5.63 21.94
C GLY A 226 -15.26 -6.56 20.96
N PHE A 227 -14.19 -6.02 20.38
CA PHE A 227 -13.34 -6.67 19.41
C PHE A 227 -11.86 -6.32 19.64
N VAL A 228 -10.99 -7.25 19.27
CA VAL A 228 -9.59 -6.99 18.97
C VAL A 228 -9.31 -7.60 17.61
N HIS A 229 -8.74 -6.82 16.72
CA HIS A 229 -8.39 -7.21 15.37
C HIS A 229 -6.89 -7.02 15.17
N VAL A 230 -6.22 -8.05 14.64
CA VAL A 230 -4.78 -8.07 14.45
C VAL A 230 -4.47 -8.39 13.00
N SER A 231 -3.66 -7.57 12.37
CA SER A 231 -3.25 -7.70 10.99
C SER A 231 -1.73 -7.62 10.91
N ALA A 232 -1.11 -8.53 10.18
CA ALA A 232 0.34 -8.59 9.97
C ALA A 232 0.66 -8.78 8.49
N GLU A 233 1.80 -8.22 8.07
CA GLU A 233 2.30 -8.33 6.70
C GLU A 233 3.82 -8.54 6.75
N ARG A 234 4.31 -9.52 5.98
CA ARG A 234 5.71 -9.70 5.62
C ARG A 234 5.82 -9.47 4.12
N ASP A 235 6.64 -8.53 3.69
CA ASP A 235 6.84 -8.25 2.27
C ASP A 235 8.34 -8.17 1.98
N THR A 236 8.78 -8.96 1.01
CA THR A 236 10.18 -9.04 0.59
C THR A 236 10.25 -8.96 -0.92
N SER A 237 11.19 -8.20 -1.46
CA SER A 237 11.44 -8.16 -2.90
C SER A 237 12.90 -7.98 -3.22
N ASP A 238 13.40 -8.75 -4.18
CA ASP A 238 14.76 -8.63 -4.64
C ASP A 238 14.96 -7.43 -5.59
N ILE A 239 16.21 -7.02 -5.62
CA ILE A 239 16.77 -6.03 -6.54
C ILE A 239 16.46 -6.38 -8.01
N THR A 240 16.02 -5.38 -8.79
CA THR A 240 15.97 -5.47 -10.26
C THR A 240 16.89 -4.48 -10.96
N SER A 241 17.29 -4.78 -12.20
CA SER A 241 17.99 -3.80 -13.04
C SER A 241 17.48 -3.82 -14.47
N ARG A 242 17.09 -2.65 -14.96
CA ARG A 242 16.67 -2.34 -16.33
C ARG A 242 17.55 -1.25 -16.96
N GLY A 243 18.57 -0.80 -16.23
CA GLY A 243 19.48 0.26 -16.66
C GLY A 243 20.47 -0.20 -17.71
N VAL A 244 20.89 0.73 -18.56
CA VAL A 244 22.06 0.60 -19.43
C VAL A 244 23.26 1.30 -18.79
N ALA A 245 24.47 0.94 -19.24
CA ALA A 245 25.67 1.61 -18.76
C ALA A 245 25.60 3.11 -19.01
N ARG A 246 25.83 3.90 -17.97
CA ARG A 246 25.91 5.35 -18.13
C ARG A 246 27.12 5.68 -19.02
N PRO A 247 27.03 6.68 -19.93
CA PRO A 247 28.14 7.04 -20.81
C PRO A 247 29.43 7.36 -20.03
N ASP A 248 29.32 7.99 -18.88
CA ASP A 248 30.46 8.30 -18.01
C ASP A 248 31.02 7.09 -17.26
N ALA A 249 30.17 6.15 -16.84
CA ALA A 249 30.61 4.89 -16.28
C ALA A 249 31.33 4.02 -17.32
N ALA A 250 30.82 3.99 -18.56
CA ALA A 250 31.41 3.26 -19.68
C ALA A 250 32.81 3.82 -20.04
N ALA A 251 32.98 5.14 -20.06
CA ALA A 251 34.28 5.77 -20.31
C ALA A 251 35.33 5.41 -19.24
N ILE A 252 34.94 5.38 -17.96
CA ILE A 252 35.84 4.97 -16.87
C ILE A 252 36.12 3.46 -16.95
N ALA A 253 35.11 2.63 -17.22
CA ALA A 253 35.27 1.19 -17.37
C ALA A 253 36.24 0.81 -18.50
N ALA A 254 36.34 1.63 -19.56
CA ALA A 254 37.33 1.43 -20.64
C ALA A 254 38.77 1.66 -20.18
N ILE A 255 38.99 2.44 -19.11
CA ILE A 255 40.32 2.76 -18.56
C ILE A 255 40.71 1.77 -17.46
N VAL A 256 39.82 1.56 -16.49
CA VAL A 256 40.12 0.77 -15.28
C VAL A 256 39.54 -0.64 -15.31
N GLY A 257 38.76 -0.99 -16.34
CA GLY A 257 38.01 -2.24 -16.41
C GLY A 257 36.62 -2.15 -15.77
N ALA A 258 35.64 -2.86 -16.35
CA ALA A 258 34.24 -2.82 -15.89
C ALA A 258 34.05 -3.35 -14.46
N SER A 259 34.85 -4.33 -14.04
CA SER A 259 34.81 -4.88 -12.67
C SER A 259 35.19 -3.85 -11.60
N ASN A 260 35.94 -2.81 -11.96
CA ASN A 260 36.34 -1.72 -11.07
C ASN A 260 35.35 -0.54 -11.08
N VAL A 261 34.26 -0.64 -11.85
CA VAL A 261 33.18 0.36 -11.90
C VAL A 261 31.93 -0.24 -11.25
N PRO A 262 31.19 0.51 -10.41
CA PRO A 262 29.99 0.02 -9.74
C PRO A 262 29.04 -0.71 -10.67
N TYR A 263 28.47 -1.80 -10.17
CA TYR A 263 27.54 -2.67 -10.91
C TYR A 263 28.14 -3.19 -12.23
N ASN A 264 29.42 -3.59 -12.18
CA ASN A 264 30.17 -4.19 -13.29
C ASN A 264 30.13 -3.33 -14.58
N GLY A 265 30.41 -2.03 -14.43
CA GLY A 265 30.46 -1.10 -15.56
C GLY A 265 29.15 -0.35 -15.85
N LEU A 266 28.03 -0.70 -15.21
CA LEU A 266 26.79 0.07 -15.40
C LEU A 266 26.88 1.47 -14.78
N GLY A 267 27.64 1.60 -13.68
CA GLY A 267 27.72 2.80 -12.84
C GLY A 267 26.48 3.00 -11.97
N GLN A 268 25.30 2.77 -12.53
CA GLN A 268 24.01 2.92 -11.85
C GLN A 268 23.04 1.81 -12.25
N ARG A 269 22.28 1.31 -11.27
CA ARG A 269 21.12 0.46 -11.50
C ARG A 269 19.84 1.30 -11.61
N TRP A 270 18.94 0.87 -12.47
CA TRP A 270 17.60 1.42 -12.60
C TRP A 270 16.59 0.30 -12.43
N GLY A 271 15.82 0.31 -11.36
CA GLY A 271 14.89 -0.77 -11.02
C GLY A 271 14.42 -0.67 -9.58
N ASP A 272 13.76 -1.74 -9.13
CA ASP A 272 13.29 -1.89 -7.78
C ASP A 272 14.46 -2.10 -6.80
N PRO A 273 14.35 -1.53 -5.59
CA PRO A 273 15.30 -1.80 -4.51
C PRO A 273 15.04 -3.19 -3.89
N ASP A 274 16.01 -3.66 -3.11
CA ASP A 274 15.81 -4.79 -2.19
C ASP A 274 14.93 -4.30 -1.04
N ILE A 275 13.87 -5.03 -0.71
CA ILE A 275 12.91 -4.66 0.33
C ILE A 275 12.75 -5.84 1.29
N ASP A 276 12.80 -5.54 2.58
CA ASP A 276 12.48 -6.45 3.67
C ASP A 276 11.65 -5.69 4.71
N VAL A 277 10.35 -6.01 4.78
CA VAL A 277 9.38 -5.28 5.61
C VAL A 277 8.53 -6.22 6.43
N ASN A 278 8.36 -5.86 7.70
CA ASN A 278 7.37 -6.44 8.61
C ASN A 278 6.43 -5.35 9.11
N LYS A 279 5.13 -5.59 9.07
CA LYS A 279 4.10 -4.69 9.61
C LYS A 279 3.21 -5.45 10.58
N LEU A 280 2.79 -4.77 11.63
CA LEU A 280 1.78 -5.23 12.58
C LEU A 280 0.81 -4.07 12.84
N PHE A 281 -0.48 -4.34 12.75
CA PHE A 281 -1.55 -3.44 13.13
C PHE A 281 -2.46 -4.14 14.13
N VAL A 282 -2.89 -3.39 15.13
CA VAL A 282 -3.89 -3.83 16.11
C VAL A 282 -4.97 -2.76 16.18
N ASN A 283 -6.22 -3.17 16.07
CA ASN A 283 -7.40 -2.33 16.26
C ASN A 283 -8.28 -2.95 17.34
N ALA A 284 -8.78 -2.17 18.28
CA ALA A 284 -9.61 -2.65 19.35
C ALA A 284 -10.71 -1.65 19.70
N GLY A 285 -11.86 -2.17 20.10
CA GLY A 285 -13.00 -1.38 20.52
C GLY A 285 -13.89 -2.18 21.47
N ILE A 286 -14.48 -1.51 22.45
CA ILE A 286 -15.45 -2.11 23.36
C ILE A 286 -16.49 -1.08 23.77
N HIS A 287 -17.76 -1.45 23.61
CA HIS A 287 -18.87 -0.67 24.14
C HIS A 287 -18.99 -0.94 25.64
N VAL A 288 -18.80 0.11 26.44
CA VAL A 288 -18.98 0.08 27.90
C VAL A 288 -20.45 0.31 28.26
N SER A 289 -21.14 1.13 27.46
CA SER A 289 -22.59 1.32 27.46
C SER A 289 -23.06 1.61 26.02
N ASP A 290 -24.37 1.82 25.83
CA ASP A 290 -24.94 2.14 24.51
C ASP A 290 -24.39 3.45 23.92
N ASP A 291 -23.93 4.38 24.77
CA ASP A 291 -23.43 5.69 24.38
C ASP A 291 -21.91 5.86 24.55
N VAL A 292 -21.22 4.87 25.13
CA VAL A 292 -19.79 4.97 25.47
C VAL A 292 -19.03 3.81 24.87
N GLU A 293 -18.16 4.13 23.91
CA GLU A 293 -17.18 3.20 23.34
C GLU A 293 -15.77 3.60 23.78
N LEU A 294 -15.01 2.61 24.24
CA LEU A 294 -13.55 2.72 24.37
C LEU A 294 -12.93 2.08 23.14
N TYR A 295 -12.10 2.84 22.43
CA TYR A 295 -11.41 2.34 21.25
C TYR A 295 -9.92 2.70 21.29
N GLY A 296 -9.13 1.94 20.55
CA GLY A 296 -7.72 2.18 20.40
C GLY A 296 -7.15 1.36 19.26
N PHE A 297 -6.12 1.91 18.61
CA PHE A 297 -5.38 1.20 17.59
C PHE A 297 -3.89 1.54 17.66
N GLY A 298 -3.07 0.62 17.17
CA GLY A 298 -1.62 0.74 17.19
C GLY A 298 -1.00 0.08 15.97
N SER A 299 0.17 0.56 15.58
CA SER A 299 0.91 0.06 14.43
C SER A 299 2.40 -0.01 14.70
N TYR A 300 3.04 -1.06 14.21
CA TYR A 300 4.49 -1.22 14.18
C TYR A 300 4.92 -1.59 12.76
N MET A 301 6.02 -0.99 12.29
CA MET A 301 6.65 -1.34 11.03
C MET A 301 8.17 -1.35 11.21
N ASP A 302 8.80 -2.43 10.76
CA ASP A 302 10.24 -2.52 10.52
C ASP A 302 10.45 -2.64 9.02
N ASN A 303 11.18 -1.68 8.43
CA ASN A 303 11.42 -1.62 7.00
C ASN A 303 12.91 -1.41 6.74
N LYS A 304 13.53 -2.40 6.10
CA LYS A 304 14.87 -2.31 5.55
C LYS A 304 14.78 -2.36 4.04
N THR A 305 15.20 -1.27 3.40
CA THR A 305 15.25 -1.17 1.94
C THR A 305 16.67 -0.83 1.50
N LEU A 306 17.23 -1.58 0.56
CA LEU A 306 18.55 -1.33 -0.03
C LEU A 306 18.40 -0.95 -1.51
N GLY A 307 18.60 0.34 -1.79
CA GLY A 307 18.60 0.92 -3.12
C GLY A 307 19.99 1.35 -3.58
N GLY A 308 20.17 1.52 -4.89
CA GLY A 308 21.33 2.22 -5.43
C GLY A 308 21.14 3.73 -5.35
N PHE A 309 22.24 4.47 -5.20
CA PHE A 309 22.24 5.93 -5.31
C PHE A 309 22.94 6.39 -6.60
N PHE A 310 22.84 7.67 -6.94
CA PHE A 310 23.44 8.20 -8.17
C PHE A 310 24.95 7.92 -8.24
N TYR A 311 25.39 7.40 -9.38
CA TYR A 311 26.81 7.22 -9.67
C TYR A 311 27.55 8.56 -9.58
N ARG A 312 28.57 8.62 -8.72
CA ARG A 312 29.48 9.76 -8.60
C ARG A 312 30.82 9.40 -9.22
N ARG A 313 31.34 10.30 -10.05
CA ARG A 313 32.67 10.14 -10.63
C ARG A 313 33.72 10.34 -9.53
N PRO A 314 34.91 9.71 -9.66
CA PRO A 314 36.07 10.15 -8.91
C PRO A 314 36.26 11.65 -9.09
N VAL A 315 36.60 12.36 -8.01
CA VAL A 315 37.01 13.76 -8.11
C VAL A 315 38.33 13.77 -8.88
N LEU A 316 38.27 14.17 -10.15
CA LEU A 316 39.46 14.36 -10.95
C LEU A 316 40.24 15.57 -10.39
N PRO A 317 41.58 15.62 -10.54
CA PRO A 317 42.35 16.83 -10.25
C PRO A 317 41.69 18.05 -10.87
N ALA A 318 41.75 19.21 -10.20
CA ALA A 318 40.98 20.41 -10.56
C ALA A 318 41.11 20.81 -12.05
N GLN A 319 42.25 20.52 -12.68
CA GLN A 319 42.52 20.74 -14.10
C GLN A 319 41.66 19.89 -15.07
N TYR A 320 41.00 18.84 -14.59
CA TYR A 320 40.13 17.93 -15.34
C TYR A 320 38.70 17.83 -14.76
N GLY A 321 38.42 18.55 -13.67
CA GLY A 321 37.10 18.62 -13.05
C GLY A 321 36.20 19.63 -13.76
N ILE A 322 34.89 19.36 -13.77
CA ILE A 322 33.89 20.41 -13.99
C ILE A 322 33.84 21.19 -12.68
N SER A 323 33.93 22.53 -12.71
CA SER A 323 33.79 23.34 -11.50
C SER A 323 32.51 22.93 -10.77
N GLY A 324 32.59 22.78 -9.44
CA GLY A 324 31.41 22.52 -8.64
C GLY A 324 30.34 23.56 -8.98
N ARG A 325 29.07 23.14 -9.10
CA ARG A 325 27.95 24.08 -9.16
C ARG A 325 28.19 25.12 -8.06
N SER A 326 28.20 26.40 -8.40
CA SER A 326 28.24 27.49 -7.43
C SER A 326 26.97 27.41 -6.59
N THR A 327 26.96 26.59 -5.55
CA THR A 327 25.86 26.42 -4.59
C THR A 327 25.87 27.48 -3.50
N LEU A 328 26.56 28.60 -3.73
CA LEU A 328 26.31 29.81 -2.97
C LEU A 328 25.49 30.72 -3.87
N ILE A 329 24.19 30.79 -3.59
CA ILE A 329 23.48 32.06 -3.78
C ILE A 329 24.32 33.06 -3.00
N GLY A 330 25.11 33.87 -3.71
CA GLY A 330 25.68 35.06 -3.09
C GLY A 330 24.52 35.96 -2.75
N ASP A 331 24.45 36.41 -1.50
CA ASP A 331 23.56 37.50 -1.13
C ASP A 331 23.85 38.67 -2.09
N ALA A 332 22.84 39.03 -2.88
CA ALA A 332 22.82 40.23 -3.71
C ALA A 332 22.14 41.36 -2.94
#